data_AF-A0A423CYZ6-F1
#
_entry.id   AF-A0A423CYZ6-F1
#
_cell.length_a   1.000
_cell.length_b   1.000
_cell.length_c   1.000
_cell.angle_alpha   90.00
_cell.angle_beta   90.00
_cell.angle_gamma   90.00
#
_symmetry.space_group_name_H-M   'P 1'
#
loop_
_entity.id
_entity.type
_entity.pdbx_description
1 polymer ?
#
loop_
_entity_poly.entity_id
_entity_poly.type
_entity_poly.pdbx_seq_one_letter_code
_entity_poly.pdbx_strand_id
1 'polypeptide(L)'
;MAGDWIKFELTTLDKPEVCQIADLADIDLDAVIGKLMRVWGWFDQQTEKGNAPSVSKKLLDRLVGVIGFCEHMKSVGWMVEAEGVITLPHFERHNGKTAKNRLLTAKRVASHKAANAKGNAAIVSDALPKEDVEKNKDPLSAHEPVDPRMPSEMTLTWVPDAKLLKTYSVHSGVALALFTEEVRRAFTAHYEARGQVNTQAEWVQMLVKWVITDKARAAAASNVTQFRPKSAPVDDFDADDDQWVPEVKL
;
A
#
# COMPACT_ATOMS: atom_id res chain seq x y z
N MET A 1 -15.02 -15.88 16.18
CA MET A 1 -14.39 -14.55 16.09
C MET A 1 -12.91 -14.77 15.81
N ALA A 2 -12.36 -14.18 14.76
CA ALA A 2 -10.92 -14.26 14.50
C ALA A 2 -10.17 -13.54 15.64
N GLY A 3 -9.08 -14.12 16.15
CA GLY A 3 -8.23 -13.48 17.15
C GLY A 3 -7.46 -12.27 16.58
N ASP A 4 -6.70 -11.60 17.45
CA ASP A 4 -5.82 -10.50 17.01
C ASP A 4 -4.76 -11.02 16.04
N TRP A 5 -4.53 -10.27 14.96
CA TRP A 5 -3.55 -10.58 13.93
C TRP A 5 -2.50 -9.48 13.85
N ILE A 6 -1.28 -9.83 13.44
CA ILE A 6 -0.19 -8.88 13.21
C ILE A 6 0.21 -8.96 11.73
N LYS A 7 0.46 -7.82 11.09
CA LYS A 7 1.02 -7.81 9.74
C LYS A 7 2.47 -8.26 9.85
N PHE A 8 2.91 -9.17 8.97
CA PHE A 8 4.30 -9.64 8.95
C PHE A 8 4.85 -9.55 7.53
N GLU A 9 6.05 -8.99 7.40
CA GLU A 9 6.76 -8.89 6.13
C GLU A 9 7.62 -10.15 5.95
N LEU A 10 7.31 -10.97 4.94
CA LEU A 10 7.98 -12.26 4.71
C LEU A 10 9.50 -12.15 4.51
N THR A 11 9.98 -11.07 3.87
CA THR A 11 11.41 -10.82 3.68
C THR A 11 12.16 -10.56 4.98
N THR A 12 11.46 -10.40 6.10
CA THR A 12 12.09 -10.25 7.42
C THR A 12 12.82 -11.50 7.87
N LEU A 13 12.43 -12.68 7.40
CA LEU A 13 13.10 -13.94 7.71
C LEU A 13 14.58 -13.93 7.28
N ASP A 14 14.87 -13.28 6.15
CA ASP A 14 16.20 -13.27 5.52
C ASP A 14 17.00 -11.99 5.81
N LYS A 15 16.52 -11.14 6.73
CA LYS A 15 17.18 -9.87 7.05
C LYS A 15 18.49 -10.13 7.82
N PRO A 16 19.59 -9.44 7.48
CA PRO A 16 20.85 -9.60 8.19
C PRO A 16 20.73 -9.25 9.69
N GLU A 17 19.77 -8.41 10.07
CA GLU A 17 19.44 -8.12 11.45
C GLU A 17 18.93 -9.35 12.23
N VAL A 18 18.18 -10.26 11.58
CA VAL A 18 17.75 -11.52 12.22
C VAL A 18 18.94 -12.44 12.44
N CYS A 19 19.82 -12.57 11.45
CA CYS A 19 21.05 -13.35 11.59
C CYS A 19 21.92 -12.83 12.74
N GLN A 20 22.08 -11.50 12.82
CA GLN A 20 22.84 -10.88 13.91
C GLN A 20 22.23 -11.14 15.29
N ILE A 21 20.90 -11.07 15.42
CA ILE A 21 20.24 -11.41 16.68
C ILE A 21 20.43 -12.90 17.00
N ALA A 22 20.33 -13.78 16.01
CA ALA A 22 20.54 -15.22 16.17
C ALA A 22 21.95 -15.52 16.71
N ASP A 23 22.97 -14.93 16.09
CA ASP A 23 24.36 -15.07 16.49
C ASP A 23 24.62 -14.53 17.90
N LEU A 24 24.05 -13.37 18.24
CA LEU A 24 24.24 -12.75 19.56
C LEU A 24 23.50 -13.48 20.68
N ALA A 25 22.30 -13.99 20.38
CA ALA A 25 21.46 -14.67 21.35
C ALA A 25 21.72 -16.19 21.43
N ASP A 26 22.59 -16.73 20.57
CA ASP A 26 22.91 -18.16 20.45
C ASP A 26 21.65 -19.03 20.30
N ILE A 27 20.76 -18.63 19.40
CA ILE A 27 19.51 -19.33 19.09
C ILE A 27 19.31 -19.45 17.59
N ASP A 28 18.51 -20.43 17.19
CA ASP A 28 18.13 -20.65 15.79
C ASP A 28 17.40 -19.44 15.18
N LEU A 29 17.63 -19.19 13.87
CA LEU A 29 17.03 -18.06 13.14
C LEU A 29 15.49 -18.10 13.20
N ASP A 30 14.86 -19.26 13.04
CA ASP A 30 13.41 -19.38 13.10
C ASP A 30 12.89 -19.13 14.52
N ALA A 31 13.68 -19.49 15.53
CA ALA A 31 13.35 -19.18 16.93
C ALA A 31 13.37 -17.67 17.19
N VAL A 32 14.32 -16.92 16.61
CA VAL A 32 14.38 -15.45 16.70
C VAL A 32 13.08 -14.82 16.22
N ILE A 33 12.56 -15.27 15.07
CA ILE A 33 11.30 -14.75 14.50
C ILE A 33 10.14 -14.92 15.47
N GLY A 34 10.00 -16.11 16.07
CA GLY A 34 8.98 -16.36 17.09
C GLY A 34 9.11 -15.42 18.31
N LYS A 35 10.35 -15.13 18.75
CA LYS A 35 10.60 -14.18 19.84
C LYS A 35 10.24 -12.75 19.44
N LEU A 36 10.60 -12.32 18.24
CA LEU A 36 10.25 -10.99 17.70
C LEU A 36 8.74 -10.80 17.61
N MET A 37 8.02 -11.79 17.07
CA MET A 37 6.56 -11.75 16.99
C MET A 37 5.92 -11.61 18.37
N ARG A 38 6.50 -12.23 19.41
CA ARG A 38 6.02 -12.09 20.79
C ARG A 38 6.28 -10.69 21.36
N VAL A 39 7.44 -10.09 21.10
CA VAL A 39 7.71 -8.69 21.48
C VAL A 39 6.79 -7.73 20.73
N TRP A 40 6.71 -7.85 19.40
CA TRP A 40 5.89 -6.97 18.58
C TRP A 40 4.42 -7.09 18.91
N GLY A 41 3.89 -8.31 19.11
CA GLY A 41 2.52 -8.53 19.54
C GLY A 41 2.24 -7.90 20.91
N TRP A 42 3.19 -7.95 21.85
CA TRP A 42 3.06 -7.26 23.12
C TRP A 42 2.99 -5.75 22.94
N PHE A 43 3.88 -5.15 22.14
CA PHE A 43 3.83 -3.71 21.86
C PHE A 43 2.53 -3.32 21.14
N ASP A 44 2.07 -4.15 20.21
CA ASP A 44 0.86 -3.94 19.41
C ASP A 44 -0.43 -3.96 20.25
N GLN A 45 -0.44 -4.74 21.33
CA GLN A 45 -1.56 -4.81 22.28
C GLN A 45 -1.49 -3.74 23.36
N GLN A 46 -0.29 -3.41 23.85
CA GLN A 46 -0.11 -2.55 25.02
C GLN A 46 0.11 -1.07 24.66
N THR A 47 0.50 -0.77 23.42
CA THR A 47 0.87 0.59 23.00
C THR A 47 0.10 1.03 21.76
N GLU A 48 -0.18 2.34 21.65
CA GLU A 48 -0.80 2.92 20.46
C GLU A 48 0.25 3.49 19.49
N LYS A 49 1.39 3.93 20.03
CA LYS A 49 2.47 4.59 19.29
C LYS A 49 3.80 3.81 19.27
N GLY A 50 3.81 2.57 19.76
CA GLY A 50 5.05 1.79 19.90
C GLY A 50 5.95 2.24 21.07
N ASN A 51 5.46 3.12 21.95
CA ASN A 51 6.17 3.61 23.13
C ASN A 51 5.60 2.96 24.39
N ALA A 52 6.48 2.36 25.19
CA ALA A 52 6.13 1.70 26.43
C ALA A 52 6.80 2.43 27.62
N PRO A 53 6.19 3.50 28.15
CA PRO A 53 6.68 4.14 29.36
C PRO A 53 6.58 3.16 30.53
N SER A 54 7.65 3.04 31.32
CA SER A 54 7.75 2.21 32.53
C SER A 54 7.86 0.69 32.33
N VAL A 55 8.03 0.20 31.10
CA VAL A 55 8.28 -1.24 30.87
C VAL A 55 9.76 -1.54 30.92
N SER A 56 10.15 -2.43 31.84
CA SER A 56 11.54 -2.88 31.96
C SER A 56 11.90 -3.87 30.87
N LYS A 57 13.10 -3.74 30.29
CA LYS A 57 13.69 -4.74 29.37
C LYS A 57 13.65 -6.16 29.93
N LYS A 58 13.84 -6.29 31.25
CA LYS A 58 13.74 -7.56 31.97
C LYS A 58 12.37 -8.22 31.88
N LEU A 59 11.28 -7.45 31.79
CA LEU A 59 9.94 -7.99 31.60
C LEU A 59 9.79 -8.59 30.19
N LEU A 60 10.29 -7.89 29.17
CA LEU A 60 10.24 -8.33 27.78
C LEU A 60 11.15 -9.55 27.56
N ASP A 61 12.36 -9.55 28.12
CA ASP A 61 13.28 -10.69 28.08
C ASP A 61 12.68 -11.95 28.71
N ARG A 62 11.96 -11.79 29.85
CA ARG A 62 11.21 -12.90 30.47
C ARG A 62 10.04 -13.37 29.61
N LEU A 63 9.36 -12.45 28.92
CA LEU A 63 8.24 -12.77 28.03
C LEU A 63 8.69 -13.64 26.85
N VAL A 64 9.83 -13.32 26.24
CA VAL A 64 10.41 -14.12 25.15
C VAL A 64 11.16 -15.36 25.65
N GLY A 65 11.64 -15.34 26.90
CA GLY A 65 12.40 -16.43 27.50
C GLY A 65 13.87 -16.44 27.08
N VAL A 66 14.41 -15.27 26.68
CA VAL A 66 15.81 -15.08 26.28
C VAL A 66 16.31 -13.84 26.99
N ILE A 67 17.33 -14.01 27.84
CA ILE A 67 17.91 -12.91 28.63
C ILE A 67 18.73 -12.02 27.70
N GLY A 68 18.54 -10.70 27.78
CA GLY A 68 19.27 -9.75 26.94
C GLY A 68 18.73 -9.63 25.51
N PHE A 69 17.60 -10.29 25.18
CA PHE A 69 17.00 -10.21 23.86
C PHE A 69 16.70 -8.76 23.43
N CYS A 70 16.24 -7.92 24.36
CA CYS A 70 16.02 -6.51 24.09
C CYS A 70 17.32 -5.75 23.75
N GLU A 71 18.46 -6.13 24.32
CA GLU A 71 19.76 -5.52 23.97
C GLU A 71 20.21 -5.94 22.57
N HIS A 72 19.95 -7.19 22.15
CA HIS A 72 20.19 -7.64 20.78
C HIS A 72 19.27 -6.93 19.78
N MET A 73 18.01 -6.67 20.14
CA MET A 73 17.13 -5.84 19.30
C MET A 73 17.63 -4.39 19.19
N LYS A 74 18.27 -3.86 20.23
CA LYS A 74 18.87 -2.53 20.21
C LYS A 74 20.11 -2.47 19.33
N SER A 75 20.96 -3.49 19.33
CA SER A 75 22.19 -3.51 18.51
C SER A 75 21.89 -3.46 17.01
N VAL A 76 20.79 -4.08 16.57
CA VAL A 76 20.35 -4.04 15.16
C VAL A 76 19.40 -2.88 14.84
N GLY A 77 19.19 -1.95 15.78
CA GLY A 77 18.34 -0.77 15.57
C GLY A 77 16.84 -1.06 15.48
N TRP A 78 16.38 -2.21 15.98
CA TRP A 78 14.95 -2.59 16.03
C TRP A 78 14.28 -2.20 17.34
N MET A 79 15.05 -1.73 18.31
CA MET A 79 14.57 -1.16 19.56
C MET A 79 15.46 0.03 19.93
N VAL A 80 14.85 1.09 20.44
CA VAL A 80 15.54 2.26 20.98
C VAL A 80 15.09 2.47 22.40
N GLU A 81 16.01 2.83 23.27
CA GLU A 81 15.74 3.20 24.65
C GLU A 81 16.23 4.62 24.86
N ALA A 82 15.31 5.55 25.10
CA ALA A 82 15.60 6.94 25.38
C ALA A 82 14.87 7.35 26.66
N GLU A 83 15.59 7.94 27.61
CA GLU A 83 15.01 8.49 28.85
C GLU A 83 14.15 7.47 29.65
N GLY A 84 14.48 6.18 29.59
CA GLY A 84 13.73 5.11 30.25
C GLY A 84 12.44 4.68 29.52
N VAL A 85 12.22 5.18 28.30
CA VAL A 85 11.13 4.75 27.41
C VAL A 85 11.71 3.83 26.34
N ILE A 86 11.09 2.66 26.18
CA ILE A 86 11.41 1.74 25.09
C ILE A 86 10.48 2.05 23.91
N THR A 87 11.08 2.24 22.74
CA THR A 87 10.41 2.54 21.49
C THR A 87 10.86 1.55 20.41
N LEU A 88 9.92 1.10 19.59
CA LEU A 88 10.25 0.37 18.36
C LEU A 88 10.33 1.37 17.20
N PRO A 89 11.52 1.65 16.64
CA PRO A 89 11.63 2.49 15.45
C PRO A 89 10.91 1.83 14.27
N HIS A 90 10.31 2.65 13.40
CA HIS A 90 9.52 2.18 12.24
C HIS A 90 8.39 1.19 12.60
N PHE A 91 7.82 1.30 13.81
CA PHE A 91 6.72 0.45 14.30
C PHE A 91 5.55 0.34 13.31
N GLU A 92 5.16 1.43 12.65
CA GLU A 92 4.14 1.48 11.58
C GLU A 92 4.49 0.59 10.37
N ARG A 93 5.78 0.49 10.00
CA ARG A 93 6.23 -0.29 8.85
C ARG A 93 6.03 -1.78 9.08
N HIS A 94 6.19 -2.24 10.32
CA HIS A 94 6.11 -3.65 10.69
C HIS A 94 4.71 -4.03 11.20
N ASN A 95 4.03 -3.19 11.98
CA ASN A 95 2.76 -3.53 12.64
C ASN A 95 1.51 -2.85 12.05
N GLY A 96 1.65 -1.85 11.17
CA GLY A 96 0.51 -1.09 10.62
C GLY A 96 -0.39 -0.46 11.71
N LYS A 97 -1.70 -0.36 11.46
CA LYS A 97 -2.67 0.04 12.51
C LYS A 97 -2.62 -0.97 13.65
N THR A 98 -2.41 -0.55 14.88
CA THR A 98 -2.16 -1.52 15.97
C THR A 98 -3.35 -2.43 16.28
N ALA A 99 -3.09 -3.64 16.83
CA ALA A 99 -4.15 -4.51 17.36
C ALA A 99 -5.01 -3.78 18.41
N LYS A 100 -4.42 -2.93 19.25
CA LYS A 100 -5.18 -2.10 20.20
C LYS A 100 -6.22 -1.21 19.50
N ASN A 101 -5.84 -0.54 18.41
CA ASN A 101 -6.78 0.30 17.64
C ASN A 101 -7.86 -0.53 16.95
N ARG A 102 -7.49 -1.71 16.44
CA ARG A 102 -8.44 -2.65 15.83
C ARG A 102 -9.43 -3.20 16.86
N LEU A 103 -8.97 -3.55 18.05
CA LEU A 103 -9.78 -4.03 19.17
C LEU A 103 -10.78 -2.96 19.65
N LEU A 104 -10.33 -1.72 19.82
CA LEU A 104 -11.20 -0.61 20.22
C LEU A 104 -12.28 -0.33 19.17
N THR A 105 -11.91 -0.40 17.89
CA THR A 105 -12.86 -0.25 16.78
C THR A 105 -13.88 -1.39 16.79
N ALA A 106 -13.43 -2.64 16.96
CA ALA A 106 -14.31 -3.80 17.03
C ALA A 106 -15.29 -3.70 18.22
N LYS A 107 -14.81 -3.27 19.39
CA LYS A 107 -15.67 -3.00 20.56
C LYS A 107 -16.72 -1.92 20.24
N ARG A 108 -16.31 -0.80 19.65
CA ARG A 108 -17.24 0.28 19.26
C ARG A 108 -18.29 -0.20 18.26
N VAL A 109 -17.90 -0.96 17.25
CA VAL A 109 -18.82 -1.54 16.25
C VAL A 109 -19.77 -2.54 16.90
N ALA A 110 -19.29 -3.38 17.81
CA ALA A 110 -20.14 -4.33 18.54
C ALA A 110 -21.17 -3.61 19.42
N SER A 111 -20.76 -2.59 20.18
CA SER A 111 -21.67 -1.75 20.97
C SER A 111 -22.71 -1.04 20.09
N HIS A 112 -22.29 -0.51 18.93
CA HIS A 112 -23.19 0.14 17.98
C HIS A 112 -24.21 -0.85 17.38
N LYS A 113 -23.78 -2.06 17.02
CA LYS A 113 -24.69 -3.12 16.54
C LYS A 113 -25.68 -3.58 17.62
N ALA A 114 -25.22 -3.70 18.87
CA ALA A 114 -26.09 -4.08 19.99
C ALA A 114 -27.14 -2.99 20.30
N ALA A 115 -26.80 -1.71 20.17
CA ALA A 115 -27.74 -0.61 20.34
C ALA A 115 -28.84 -0.59 19.26
N ASN A 116 -28.51 -0.96 18.02
CA ASN A 116 -29.47 -1.02 16.91
C ASN A 116 -30.36 -2.27 16.89
N ALA A 117 -30.12 -3.25 17.75
CA ALA A 117 -30.89 -4.50 17.79
C ALA A 117 -32.33 -4.35 18.33
N LYS A 118 -32.74 -3.16 18.81
CA LYS A 118 -34.08 -2.89 19.38
C LYS A 118 -35.02 -2.07 18.49
N GLY A 119 -34.71 -1.86 17.22
CA GLY A 119 -35.58 -1.11 16.29
C GLY A 119 -35.73 -1.79 14.94
N ASN A 120 -36.69 -2.70 14.80
CA ASN A 120 -37.17 -3.11 13.48
C ASN A 120 -38.14 -2.05 12.96
N ALA A 121 -37.64 -1.04 12.25
CA ALA A 121 -38.46 -0.24 11.34
C ALA A 121 -38.12 -0.66 9.91
N ALA A 122 -39.09 -1.26 9.24
CA ALA A 122 -39.03 -1.46 7.81
C ALA A 122 -39.20 -0.10 7.15
N ILE A 123 -38.17 0.35 6.42
CA ILE A 123 -38.11 1.38 5.36
C ILE A 123 -36.86 2.26 5.57
N VAL A 124 -35.89 2.02 4.66
CA VAL A 124 -34.68 2.79 4.30
C VAL A 124 -33.50 2.79 5.30
N SER A 125 -32.38 2.31 4.79
CA SER A 125 -31.04 2.35 5.36
C SER A 125 -30.51 3.79 5.36
N ASP A 126 -30.39 4.40 6.53
CA ASP A 126 -29.53 5.57 6.73
C ASP A 126 -28.28 5.14 7.50
N ALA A 127 -27.13 5.31 6.85
CA ALA A 127 -25.83 5.11 7.45
C ALA A 127 -25.59 6.22 8.50
N LEU A 128 -25.28 5.80 9.72
CA LEU A 128 -24.72 6.54 10.85
C LEU A 128 -24.52 8.07 10.65
N PRO A 129 -25.14 8.91 11.49
CA PRO A 129 -24.70 10.29 11.68
C PRO A 129 -23.26 10.32 12.19
N LYS A 130 -22.39 11.01 11.45
CA LYS A 130 -21.08 11.44 11.94
C LYS A 130 -21.32 12.68 12.82
N GLU A 131 -21.41 12.48 14.13
CA GLU A 131 -21.13 13.54 15.13
C GLU A 131 -19.68 13.37 15.60
N ASP A 132 -18.91 14.38 16.01
CA ASP A 132 -18.87 15.82 15.77
C ASP A 132 -17.55 16.20 16.44
N VAL A 133 -16.55 16.65 15.68
CA VAL A 133 -15.43 17.38 16.27
C VAL A 133 -15.89 18.84 16.34
N GLU A 134 -16.31 19.28 17.52
CA GLU A 134 -16.69 20.67 17.75
C GLU A 134 -15.50 21.63 17.52
N LYS A 135 -15.64 22.41 16.45
CA LYS A 135 -15.43 23.86 16.34
C LYS A 135 -14.31 24.48 17.19
N ASN A 136 -13.34 25.04 16.48
CA ASN A 136 -13.14 26.49 16.59
C ASN A 136 -13.47 27.12 15.23
N LYS A 137 -14.46 28.03 15.22
CA LYS A 137 -14.86 28.83 14.06
C LYS A 137 -14.07 30.13 14.11
N ASP A 138 -13.50 30.54 12.97
CA ASP A 138 -13.86 31.78 12.28
C ASP A 138 -13.34 31.80 10.83
N PRO A 139 -13.89 32.63 9.93
CA PRO A 139 -14.29 32.18 8.60
C PRO A 139 -13.42 32.70 7.42
N LEU A 140 -13.68 32.08 6.26
CA LEU A 140 -13.42 32.52 4.87
C LEU A 140 -12.00 32.37 4.31
N SER A 141 -11.93 31.45 3.34
CA SER A 141 -11.16 31.56 2.09
C SER A 141 -9.63 31.57 2.20
N ALA A 142 -9.04 30.37 2.23
CA ALA A 142 -7.94 29.98 1.34
C ALA A 142 -7.74 28.47 1.49
N HIS A 143 -7.51 27.77 0.37
CA HIS A 143 -7.03 26.38 0.37
C HIS A 143 -5.86 26.24 1.36
N GLU A 144 -6.05 25.55 2.47
CA GLU A 144 -4.91 25.16 3.31
C GLU A 144 -4.08 24.12 2.54
N PRO A 145 -2.75 24.31 2.45
CA PRO A 145 -1.87 23.32 1.85
C PRO A 145 -1.86 22.11 2.77
N VAL A 146 -2.53 21.04 2.34
CA VAL A 146 -2.39 19.71 2.93
C VAL A 146 -0.90 19.41 3.06
N ASP A 147 -0.42 19.12 4.27
CA ASP A 147 0.99 18.83 4.53
C ASP A 147 1.46 17.76 3.52
N PRO A 148 2.40 18.09 2.60
CA PRO A 148 2.79 17.18 1.53
C PRO A 148 3.38 15.85 2.01
N ARG A 149 3.72 15.75 3.30
CA ARG A 149 4.27 14.54 3.93
C ARG A 149 3.22 13.63 4.55
N MET A 150 1.96 14.03 4.63
CA MET A 150 0.89 13.15 5.13
C MET A 150 0.53 12.08 4.10
N PRO A 151 0.53 10.78 4.47
CA PRO A 151 0.04 9.72 3.60
C PRO A 151 -1.44 9.94 3.28
N SER A 152 -1.77 9.94 1.99
CA SER A 152 -3.13 10.10 1.48
C SER A 152 -3.45 9.01 0.47
N GLU A 153 -4.68 8.52 0.50
CA GLU A 153 -5.21 7.62 -0.52
C GLU A 153 -5.50 8.41 -1.80
N MET A 154 -5.42 7.73 -2.96
CA MET A 154 -5.83 8.33 -4.21
C MET A 154 -7.35 8.48 -4.24
N THR A 155 -7.84 9.71 -4.36
CA THR A 155 -9.27 10.01 -4.54
C THR A 155 -9.54 10.48 -5.96
N LEU A 156 -10.76 10.28 -6.46
CA LEU A 156 -11.15 10.76 -7.81
C LEU A 156 -11.06 12.29 -7.94
N THR A 157 -11.18 13.01 -6.82
CA THR A 157 -11.06 14.47 -6.72
C THR A 157 -9.64 14.93 -6.38
N TRP A 158 -8.66 14.03 -6.35
CA TRP A 158 -7.29 14.36 -6.02
C TRP A 158 -6.69 15.35 -7.03
N VAL A 159 -5.98 16.36 -6.51
CA VAL A 159 -5.30 17.38 -7.30
C VAL A 159 -3.82 17.39 -6.91
N PRO A 160 -2.88 17.42 -7.89
CA PRO A 160 -1.47 17.55 -7.58
C PRO A 160 -1.14 18.92 -6.99
N ASP A 161 -0.30 18.95 -5.96
CA ASP A 161 0.29 20.18 -5.43
C ASP A 161 1.08 20.90 -6.54
N ALA A 162 0.74 22.17 -6.77
CA ALA A 162 1.29 22.93 -7.89
C ALA A 162 2.79 23.19 -7.75
N LYS A 163 3.32 23.32 -6.53
CA LYS A 163 4.75 23.57 -6.27
C LYS A 163 5.56 22.30 -6.51
N LEU A 164 5.07 21.16 -6.01
CA LEU A 164 5.71 19.87 -6.24
C LEU A 164 5.64 19.47 -7.71
N LEU A 165 4.50 19.63 -8.36
CA LEU A 165 4.35 19.31 -9.77
C LEU A 165 5.32 20.13 -10.64
N LYS A 166 5.41 21.45 -10.42
CA LYS A 166 6.41 22.30 -11.08
C LYS A 166 7.82 21.79 -10.85
N THR A 167 8.18 21.51 -9.60
CA THR A 167 9.53 21.04 -9.24
C THR A 167 9.88 19.73 -9.95
N TYR A 168 9.02 18.71 -9.85
CA TYR A 168 9.27 17.41 -10.49
C TYR A 168 9.20 17.47 -12.02
N SER A 169 8.36 18.32 -12.60
CA SER A 169 8.28 18.51 -14.05
C SER A 169 9.58 19.10 -14.62
N VAL A 170 10.16 20.11 -13.96
CA VAL A 170 11.43 20.73 -14.33
C VAL A 170 12.56 19.71 -14.22
N HIS A 171 12.64 18.98 -13.10
CA HIS A 171 13.66 17.94 -12.91
C HIS A 171 13.57 16.80 -13.92
N SER A 172 12.38 16.50 -14.42
CA SER A 172 12.16 15.40 -15.38
C SER A 172 12.10 15.86 -16.84
N GLY A 173 12.27 17.15 -17.13
CA GLY A 173 12.21 17.70 -18.49
C GLY A 173 10.84 17.62 -19.16
N VAL A 174 9.75 17.62 -18.38
CA VAL A 174 8.37 17.48 -18.89
C VAL A 174 7.67 18.84 -18.86
N ALA A 175 7.05 19.24 -19.96
CA ALA A 175 6.29 20.49 -20.03
C ALA A 175 5.00 20.40 -19.20
N LEU A 176 4.69 21.46 -18.44
CA LEU A 176 3.48 21.54 -17.60
C LEU A 176 2.17 21.41 -18.39
N ALA A 177 2.18 21.76 -19.68
CA ALA A 177 1.02 21.64 -20.56
C ALA A 177 0.56 20.19 -20.80
N LEU A 178 1.43 19.20 -20.51
CA LEU A 178 1.11 17.78 -20.67
C LEU A 178 0.28 17.22 -19.50
N PHE A 179 0.18 17.94 -18.38
CA PHE A 179 -0.62 17.54 -17.23
C PHE A 179 -2.05 18.06 -17.37
N THR A 180 -2.75 17.56 -18.40
CA THR A 180 -4.15 17.94 -18.65
C THR A 180 -5.09 17.32 -17.63
N GLU A 181 -6.30 17.88 -17.53
CA GLU A 181 -7.37 17.34 -16.69
C GLU A 181 -7.71 15.88 -17.03
N GLU A 182 -7.65 15.51 -18.31
CA GLU A 182 -7.90 14.16 -18.80
C GLU A 182 -6.85 13.17 -18.30
N VAL A 183 -5.56 13.55 -18.37
CA VAL A 183 -4.45 12.72 -17.87
C VAL A 183 -4.55 12.55 -16.36
N ARG A 184 -4.91 13.62 -15.63
CA ARG A 184 -5.15 13.55 -14.19
C ARG A 184 -6.27 12.55 -13.88
N ARG A 185 -7.41 12.62 -14.57
CA ARG A 185 -8.54 11.71 -14.36
C ARG A 185 -8.20 10.26 -14.68
N ALA A 186 -7.46 10.02 -15.75
CA ALA A 186 -6.99 8.67 -16.09
C ALA A 186 -6.05 8.11 -15.01
N PHE A 187 -5.15 8.96 -14.49
CA PHE A 187 -4.26 8.60 -13.40
C PHE A 187 -5.03 8.33 -12.09
N THR A 188 -5.94 9.21 -11.67
CA THR A 188 -6.72 9.02 -10.44
C THR A 188 -7.60 7.76 -10.52
N ALA A 189 -8.26 7.51 -11.64
CA ALA A 189 -9.07 6.30 -11.85
C ALA A 189 -8.25 5.00 -11.77
N HIS A 190 -7.01 5.00 -12.28
CA HIS A 190 -6.15 3.81 -12.24
C HIS A 190 -5.67 3.45 -10.84
N TYR A 191 -5.44 4.45 -9.98
CA TYR A 191 -4.88 4.26 -8.64
C TYR A 191 -5.93 4.25 -7.52
N GLU A 192 -7.12 4.81 -7.73
CA GLU A 192 -8.23 4.77 -6.75
C GLU A 192 -8.65 3.32 -6.47
N ALA A 193 -8.83 2.50 -7.51
CA ALA A 193 -9.17 1.08 -7.36
C ALA A 193 -8.06 0.22 -6.71
N ARG A 194 -6.82 0.72 -6.63
CA ARG A 194 -5.67 -0.03 -6.10
C ARG A 194 -5.52 0.10 -4.58
N GLY A 195 -6.20 1.06 -3.95
CA GLY A 195 -6.14 1.27 -2.49
C GLY A 195 -4.72 1.55 -1.95
N GLN A 196 -3.81 2.03 -2.82
CA GLN A 196 -2.46 2.40 -2.41
C GLN A 196 -2.51 3.73 -1.65
N VAL A 197 -1.70 3.84 -0.59
CA VAL A 197 -1.53 5.09 0.19
C VAL A 197 -0.12 5.58 -0.05
N ASN A 198 0.01 6.82 -0.52
CA ASN A 198 1.33 7.47 -0.68
C ASN A 198 1.27 8.91 -0.16
N THR A 199 2.43 9.49 0.06
CA THR A 199 2.55 10.94 0.30
C THR A 199 2.22 11.74 -0.95
N GLN A 200 1.91 13.03 -0.79
CA GLN A 200 1.62 13.92 -1.91
C GLN A 200 2.79 13.92 -2.92
N ALA A 201 4.03 14.01 -2.41
CA ALA A 201 5.23 14.04 -3.24
C ALA A 201 5.40 12.77 -4.09
N GLU A 202 5.14 11.60 -3.50
CA GLU A 202 5.18 10.31 -4.21
C GLU A 202 4.09 10.24 -5.29
N TRP A 203 2.86 10.68 -5.00
CA TRP A 203 1.79 10.75 -5.98
C TRP A 203 2.13 11.64 -7.17
N VAL A 204 2.71 12.81 -6.91
CA VAL A 204 3.17 13.72 -7.98
C VAL A 204 4.29 13.10 -8.79
N GLN A 205 5.27 12.46 -8.15
CA GLN A 205 6.35 11.78 -8.86
C GLN A 205 5.81 10.65 -9.75
N MET A 206 4.83 9.89 -9.27
CA MET A 206 4.15 8.85 -10.05
C MET A 206 3.37 9.43 -11.23
N LEU A 207 2.68 10.56 -11.05
CA LEU A 207 1.99 11.27 -12.13
C LEU A 207 2.98 11.75 -13.21
N VAL A 208 4.14 12.28 -12.82
CA VAL A 208 5.18 12.69 -13.78
C VAL A 208 5.73 11.50 -14.57
N LYS A 209 6.01 10.37 -13.91
CA LYS A 209 6.41 9.12 -14.57
C LYS A 209 5.32 8.60 -15.52
N TRP A 210 4.06 8.70 -15.11
CA TRP A 210 2.91 8.33 -15.94
C TRP A 210 2.88 9.15 -17.23
N VAL A 211 3.00 10.48 -17.14
CA VAL A 211 3.05 11.38 -18.31
C VAL A 211 4.23 11.09 -19.24
N ILE A 212 5.42 10.80 -18.68
CA ILE A 212 6.58 10.42 -19.50
C ILE A 212 6.29 9.14 -20.29
N THR A 213 5.71 8.15 -19.62
CA THR A 213 5.35 6.87 -20.23
C THR A 213 4.28 7.06 -21.30
N ASP A 214 3.28 7.88 -21.02
CA ASP A 214 2.19 8.19 -21.95
C ASP A 214 2.70 8.92 -23.19
N LYS A 215 3.56 9.93 -23.02
CA LYS A 215 4.25 10.62 -24.13
C LYS A 215 5.07 9.65 -24.98
N ALA A 216 5.82 8.74 -24.35
CA ALA A 216 6.59 7.73 -25.07
C ALA A 216 5.70 6.76 -25.86
N ARG A 217 4.56 6.34 -25.27
CA ARG A 217 3.55 5.52 -25.95
C ARG A 217 2.89 6.25 -27.11
N ALA A 218 2.53 7.52 -26.95
CA ALA A 218 1.94 8.34 -27.99
C ALA A 218 2.91 8.52 -29.18
N ALA A 219 4.20 8.77 -28.90
CA ALA A 219 5.24 8.84 -29.93
C ALA A 219 5.42 7.48 -30.65
N ALA A 220 5.42 6.36 -29.90
CA ALA A 220 5.51 5.04 -30.49
C ALA A 220 4.29 4.71 -31.38
N ALA A 221 3.08 5.04 -30.94
CA ALA A 221 1.84 4.84 -31.70
C ALA A 221 1.83 5.64 -33.01
N SER A 222 2.37 6.86 -33.01
CA SER A 222 2.50 7.67 -34.23
C SER A 222 3.52 7.11 -35.24
N ASN A 223 4.46 6.27 -34.80
CA ASN A 223 5.50 5.67 -35.63
C ASN A 223 5.12 4.27 -36.16
N VAL A 224 3.96 3.74 -35.81
CA VAL A 224 3.48 2.44 -36.33
C VAL A 224 3.06 2.60 -37.79
N THR A 225 3.98 2.27 -38.70
CA THR A 225 3.66 2.16 -40.13
C THR A 225 2.84 0.88 -40.33
N GLN A 226 1.58 1.02 -40.76
CA GLN A 226 0.76 -0.14 -41.11
C GLN A 226 1.47 -0.94 -42.21
N PHE A 227 1.67 -2.24 -41.98
CA PHE A 227 2.21 -3.13 -43.01
C PHE A 227 1.29 -3.09 -44.23
N ARG A 228 1.84 -2.70 -45.39
CA ARG A 228 1.14 -2.74 -46.67
C ARG A 228 0.64 -4.16 -46.89
N PRO A 229 -0.68 -4.41 -47.03
CA PRO A 229 -1.16 -5.76 -47.32
C PRO A 229 -0.54 -6.22 -48.65
N LYS A 230 0.08 -7.40 -48.61
CA LYS A 230 0.65 -8.05 -49.78
C LYS A 230 -0.50 -8.34 -50.74
N SER A 231 -0.48 -7.76 -51.93
CA SER A 231 -1.44 -8.09 -52.99
C SER A 231 -1.41 -9.60 -53.21
N ALA A 232 -2.56 -10.25 -53.05
CA ALA A 232 -2.68 -11.68 -53.29
C ALA A 232 -2.26 -12.01 -54.74
N PRO A 233 -1.57 -13.13 -54.99
CA PRO A 233 -1.32 -13.60 -56.34
C PRO A 233 -2.65 -13.91 -57.01
N VAL A 234 -2.78 -13.50 -58.27
CA VAL A 234 -3.90 -13.80 -59.15
C VAL A 234 -4.01 -15.32 -59.28
N ASP A 235 -5.22 -15.87 -59.10
CA ASP A 235 -5.55 -17.27 -59.33
C ASP A 235 -5.25 -17.65 -60.79
N ASP A 236 -4.29 -18.55 -61.00
CA ASP A 236 -4.20 -19.40 -62.20
C ASP A 236 -4.35 -20.84 -61.70
N PHE A 237 -5.61 -21.25 -61.50
CA PHE A 237 -5.98 -22.65 -61.26
C PHE A 237 -6.54 -23.18 -62.58
N ASP A 238 -5.67 -23.73 -63.42
CA ASP A 238 -6.03 -24.45 -64.64
C ASP A 238 -6.82 -25.71 -64.25
N ALA A 239 -8.14 -25.65 -64.43
CA ALA A 239 -9.07 -26.74 -64.21
C ALA A 239 -9.35 -27.46 -65.52
N ASP A 240 -8.38 -28.26 -66.02
CA ASP A 240 -8.59 -29.19 -67.13
C ASP A 240 -7.53 -30.32 -67.11
N ASP A 241 -7.64 -31.24 -66.14
CA ASP A 241 -6.95 -32.54 -66.24
C ASP A 241 -7.85 -33.68 -65.71
N ASP A 242 -8.90 -33.98 -66.48
CA ASP A 242 -9.83 -35.11 -66.31
C ASP A 242 -9.16 -36.42 -66.76
N GLN A 243 -8.32 -37.03 -65.91
CA GLN A 243 -7.76 -38.35 -66.21
C GLN A 243 -7.72 -39.31 -65.01
N TRP A 244 -8.89 -39.80 -64.57
CA TRP A 244 -9.01 -41.08 -63.86
C TRP A 244 -10.35 -41.77 -64.13
N VAL A 245 -10.41 -42.67 -65.12
CA VAL A 245 -11.48 -43.67 -65.26
C VAL A 245 -10.84 -45.06 -65.16
N PRO A 246 -11.21 -45.91 -64.18
CA PRO A 246 -10.85 -47.32 -64.21
C PRO A 246 -11.92 -48.12 -64.99
N GLU A 247 -11.48 -48.76 -66.07
CA GLU A 247 -12.24 -49.66 -66.93
C GLU A 247 -12.60 -50.96 -66.18
N VAL A 248 -13.89 -51.27 -66.08
CA VAL A 248 -14.39 -52.56 -65.57
C VAL A 248 -14.98 -53.34 -66.74
N LYS A 249 -14.38 -54.49 -67.08
CA LYS A 249 -14.96 -55.46 -68.01
C LYS A 249 -14.97 -56.86 -67.40
N LEU A 250 -16.21 -57.29 -67.15
CA LEU A 250 -16.77 -58.63 -66.90
C LEU A 250 -16.35 -59.35 -65.62
#